data_AF-C0QAJ7-F1
#
_entry.id   AF-C0QAJ7-F1
#
_cell.length_a   1.000
_cell.length_b   1.000
_cell.length_c   1.000
_cell.angle_alpha   90.00
_cell.angle_beta   90.00
_cell.angle_gamma   90.00
#
_symmetry.space_group_name_H-M   'P 1'
#
loop_
_entity.id
_entity.type
_entity.pdbx_description
1 polymer ?
#
loop_
_entity_poly.entity_id
_entity_poly.type
_entity_poly.pdbx_seq_one_letter_code
_entity_poly.pdbx_strand_id
1 'polypeptide(L)'
;MVDDGSYKYTVMGNNGSGFVTVPTSVTGTVDSIVYNEGKAYLKVQGVLVDPESLVQVGSSVETERSQGSAVDYLGRKISTSMPLISYDGSSAEAANVVFEAPEKTDVTVRLFDASGQEIKSIKLAAEDVDEGQENEVVWDGTDNSGNTVDKGLYTYAVTSDSSALDVSLSENVSEIRVINGTQYLVLGNSGFLSTISAVTNVQEI
;
A
#
# COMPACT_ATOMS: atom_id res chain seq x y z
N MET A 1 15.21 1.85 45.12
CA MET A 1 13.82 1.53 44.74
C MET A 1 13.18 2.85 44.38
N VAL A 2 12.56 2.92 43.22
CA VAL A 2 11.66 4.03 42.87
C VAL A 2 10.29 3.66 43.42
N ASP A 3 9.50 4.64 43.86
CA ASP A 3 8.16 4.41 44.40
C ASP A 3 7.25 3.75 43.34
N ASP A 4 6.18 3.09 43.74
CA ASP A 4 5.18 2.64 42.77
C ASP A 4 4.47 3.87 42.16
N GLY A 5 4.47 3.99 40.84
CA GLY A 5 3.91 5.16 40.16
C GLY A 5 4.15 5.16 38.65
N SER A 6 3.53 6.10 37.94
CA SER A 6 3.72 6.30 36.50
C SER A 6 4.97 7.16 36.25
N TYR A 7 5.95 6.60 35.53
CA TYR A 7 7.20 7.29 35.21
C TYR A 7 7.26 7.62 33.72
N LYS A 8 7.53 8.89 33.40
CA LYS A 8 7.88 9.30 32.04
C LYS A 8 9.39 9.21 31.87
N TYR A 9 9.88 8.30 31.03
CA TYR A 9 11.27 8.28 30.63
C TYR A 9 11.45 9.02 29.30
N THR A 10 12.58 9.69 29.14
CA THR A 10 12.98 10.34 27.88
C THR A 10 14.35 9.80 27.53
N VAL A 11 14.51 9.25 26.33
CA VAL A 11 15.82 8.80 25.87
C VAL A 11 16.64 10.03 25.51
N MET A 12 17.85 10.14 26.06
CA MET A 12 18.76 11.24 25.76
C MET A 12 20.08 10.72 25.20
N GLY A 13 20.53 11.27 24.08
CA GLY A 13 21.84 11.01 23.49
C GLY A 13 22.87 12.03 23.99
N ASN A 14 24.08 11.57 24.35
CA ASN A 14 25.17 12.49 24.69
C ASN A 14 25.97 12.79 23.41
N ASN A 15 25.95 14.05 22.97
CA ASN A 15 26.63 14.49 21.75
C ASN A 15 28.03 15.08 22.00
N GLY A 16 28.59 14.91 23.20
CA GLY A 16 29.89 15.46 23.61
C GLY A 16 29.82 16.88 24.18
N SER A 17 28.68 17.57 24.06
CA SER A 17 28.43 18.89 24.66
C SER A 17 27.23 18.92 25.61
N GLY A 18 26.51 17.80 25.74
CA GLY A 18 25.39 17.63 26.67
C GLY A 18 24.49 16.47 26.26
N PHE A 19 23.39 16.31 27.00
CA PHE A 19 22.35 15.33 26.68
C PHE A 19 21.25 15.99 25.85
N VAL A 20 20.94 15.43 24.69
CA VAL A 20 19.83 15.85 23.81
C VAL A 20 18.74 14.78 23.77
N THR A 21 17.48 15.18 23.83
CA THR A 21 16.34 14.25 23.74
C THR A 21 16.29 13.61 22.36
N VAL A 22 16.21 12.28 22.33
CA VAL A 22 15.98 11.48 21.13
C VAL A 22 14.48 11.21 21.02
N PRO A 23 13.81 11.64 19.93
CA PRO A 23 12.43 11.25 19.69
C PRO A 23 12.39 9.74 19.42
N THR A 24 11.68 9.00 20.25
CA THR A 24 11.49 7.55 20.08
C THR A 24 10.03 7.27 19.75
N SER A 25 9.78 6.65 18.60
CA SER A 25 8.50 6.05 18.28
C SER A 25 8.52 4.56 18.65
N VAL A 26 7.38 4.05 19.10
CA VAL A 26 7.13 2.61 19.23
C VAL A 26 5.99 2.26 18.27
N THR A 27 6.24 1.32 17.38
CA THR A 27 5.27 0.85 16.39
C THR A 27 5.04 -0.64 16.59
N GLY A 28 3.78 -1.05 16.55
CA GLY A 28 3.40 -2.46 16.67
C GLY A 28 1.89 -2.61 16.88
N THR A 29 1.43 -3.85 16.93
CA THR A 29 0.04 -4.17 17.28
C THR A 29 -0.19 -3.97 18.77
N VAL A 30 -1.38 -3.49 19.14
CA VAL A 30 -1.79 -3.42 20.54
C VAL A 30 -2.08 -4.83 21.05
N ASP A 31 -1.27 -5.31 21.99
CA ASP A 31 -1.42 -6.64 22.58
C ASP A 31 -2.56 -6.68 23.62
N SER A 32 -2.73 -5.59 24.39
CA SER A 32 -3.73 -5.49 25.46
C SER A 32 -3.94 -4.04 25.91
N ILE A 33 -5.06 -3.75 26.58
CA ILE A 33 -5.28 -2.49 27.30
C ILE A 33 -4.96 -2.70 28.78
N VAL A 34 -4.16 -1.81 29.36
CA VAL A 34 -3.79 -1.83 30.78
C VAL A 34 -4.35 -0.60 31.48
N TYR A 35 -5.00 -0.78 32.62
CA TYR A 35 -5.51 0.31 33.44
C TYR A 35 -4.55 0.59 34.59
N ASN A 36 -4.15 1.85 34.74
CA ASN A 36 -3.40 2.33 35.90
C ASN A 36 -4.05 3.62 36.42
N GLU A 37 -4.40 3.65 37.71
CA GLU A 37 -5.09 4.80 38.35
C GLU A 37 -6.34 5.31 37.61
N GLY A 38 -7.05 4.40 36.93
CA GLY A 38 -8.26 4.74 36.15
C GLY A 38 -7.99 5.27 34.73
N LYS A 39 -6.74 5.50 34.34
CA LYS A 39 -6.35 5.83 32.95
C LYS A 39 -5.99 4.55 32.18
N ALA A 40 -6.45 4.47 30.93
CA ALA A 40 -6.18 3.35 30.03
C ALA A 40 -4.92 3.59 29.20
N TYR A 41 -4.09 2.55 29.07
CA TYR A 41 -2.86 2.53 28.29
C TYR A 41 -2.89 1.38 27.28
N LEU A 42 -2.35 1.61 26.08
CA LEU A 42 -2.18 0.58 25.06
C LEU A 42 -0.83 -0.11 25.27
N LYS A 43 -0.82 -1.43 25.46
CA LYS A 43 0.43 -2.19 25.54
C LYS A 43 0.86 -2.63 24.15
N VAL A 44 2.06 -2.21 23.73
CA VAL A 44 2.66 -2.55 22.44
C VAL A 44 4.06 -3.12 22.70
N GLN A 45 4.28 -4.40 22.40
CA GLN A 45 5.58 -5.07 22.60
C GLN A 45 6.15 -4.91 24.03
N GLY A 46 5.26 -4.86 25.03
CA GLY A 46 5.64 -4.67 26.45
C GLY A 46 5.73 -3.20 26.91
N VAL A 47 5.66 -2.22 26.01
CA VAL A 47 5.65 -0.79 26.33
C VAL A 47 4.21 -0.30 26.51
N LEU A 48 3.96 0.49 27.56
CA LEU A 48 2.67 1.17 27.76
C LEU A 48 2.67 2.52 27.04
N VAL A 49 1.77 2.67 26.08
CA VAL A 49 1.58 3.87 25.26
C VAL A 49 0.32 4.59 25.73
N ASP A 50 0.44 5.89 25.96
CA ASP A 50 -0.72 6.74 26.25
C ASP A 50 -1.52 6.95 24.94
N PRO A 51 -2.83 6.64 24.90
CA PRO A 51 -3.65 6.90 23.72
C PRO A 51 -3.57 8.35 23.21
N GLU A 52 -3.33 9.33 24.10
CA GLU A 52 -3.18 10.74 23.74
C GLU A 52 -1.84 11.06 23.04
N SER A 53 -0.88 10.13 23.11
CA SER A 53 0.45 10.26 22.48
C SER A 53 0.56 9.55 21.13
N LEU A 54 -0.54 8.94 20.66
CA LEU A 54 -0.57 8.24 19.39
C LEU A 54 -0.34 9.21 18.23
N VAL A 55 0.65 8.89 17.40
CA VAL A 55 0.93 9.64 16.17
C VAL A 55 0.06 9.14 15.01
N GLN A 56 -0.16 7.82 14.95
CA GLN A 56 -0.94 7.17 13.89
C GLN A 56 -1.51 5.84 14.41
N VAL A 57 -2.73 5.49 13.98
CA VAL A 57 -3.34 4.18 14.21
C VAL A 57 -3.58 3.53 12.86
N GLY A 58 -2.98 2.36 12.62
CA GLY A 58 -3.28 1.52 11.48
C GLY A 58 -4.35 0.49 11.84
N SER A 59 -5.32 0.26 10.95
CA SER A 59 -6.35 -0.76 11.12
C SER A 59 -5.79 -2.16 10.81
N SER A 60 -5.48 -2.95 11.84
CA SER A 60 -5.26 -4.38 11.69
C SER A 60 -6.61 -5.10 11.77
N VAL A 61 -6.96 -5.84 10.71
CA VAL A 61 -8.25 -6.50 10.43
C VAL A 61 -9.23 -5.61 9.65
N GLU A 62 -9.04 -5.58 8.34
CA GLU A 62 -10.12 -5.37 7.37
C GLU A 62 -11.12 -6.55 7.48
N THR A 63 -11.98 -6.53 8.50
CA THR A 63 -13.31 -7.11 8.32
C THR A 63 -14.16 -6.01 7.70
N GLU A 64 -13.97 -5.84 6.40
CA GLU A 64 -14.82 -5.06 5.50
C GLU A 64 -16.25 -5.62 5.55
N ARG A 65 -17.02 -5.23 6.58
CA ARG A 65 -18.48 -5.39 6.61
C ARG A 65 -19.20 -4.04 6.51
N SER A 66 -18.51 -3.00 6.04
CA SER A 66 -19.08 -1.65 5.92
C SER A 66 -18.88 -0.97 4.56
N GLN A 67 -18.42 -1.67 3.53
CA GLN A 67 -18.51 -1.19 2.16
C GLN A 67 -19.61 -1.99 1.44
N GLY A 68 -20.26 -1.42 0.44
CA GLY A 68 -21.30 -2.11 -0.33
C GLY A 68 -20.84 -3.50 -0.78
N SER A 69 -21.78 -4.40 -1.06
CA SER A 69 -21.39 -5.73 -1.51
C SER A 69 -20.52 -5.59 -2.76
N ALA A 70 -19.37 -6.27 -2.87
CA ALA A 70 -18.58 -6.26 -4.11
C ALA A 70 -19.45 -6.66 -5.34
N VAL A 71 -20.53 -7.40 -5.09
CA VAL A 71 -21.58 -7.75 -6.05
C VAL A 71 -22.22 -6.53 -6.72
N ASP A 72 -22.33 -5.39 -6.02
CA ASP A 72 -22.94 -4.16 -6.54
C ASP A 72 -22.11 -3.49 -7.65
N TYR A 73 -20.85 -3.91 -7.81
CA TYR A 73 -19.92 -3.43 -8.83
C TYR A 73 -19.85 -4.34 -10.05
N LEU A 74 -20.30 -5.60 -9.94
CA LEU A 74 -20.17 -6.59 -11.00
C LEU A 74 -20.87 -6.12 -12.29
N GLY A 75 -20.14 -6.14 -13.40
CA GLY A 75 -20.61 -5.67 -14.71
C GLY A 75 -20.65 -4.16 -14.89
N ARG A 76 -20.30 -3.37 -13.87
CA ARG A 76 -20.25 -1.90 -13.97
C ARG A 76 -18.86 -1.44 -14.35
N LYS A 77 -18.78 -0.31 -15.06
CA LYS A 77 -17.52 0.39 -15.29
C LYS A 77 -17.15 1.19 -14.05
N ILE A 78 -15.96 0.94 -13.52
CA ILE A 78 -15.41 1.68 -12.39
C ILE A 78 -14.14 2.41 -12.80
N SER A 79 -13.73 3.39 -11.99
CA SER A 79 -12.37 3.91 -11.99
C SER A 79 -11.72 3.59 -10.65
N THR A 80 -10.50 3.07 -10.67
CA THR A 80 -9.68 2.84 -9.46
C THR A 80 -8.45 3.73 -9.49
N SER A 81 -8.07 4.29 -8.34
CA SER A 81 -6.81 5.02 -8.20
C SER A 81 -5.63 4.15 -7.80
N MET A 82 -5.87 2.87 -7.49
CA MET A 82 -4.84 1.95 -7.01
C MET A 82 -5.07 0.54 -7.59
N PRO A 83 -4.82 0.36 -8.91
CA PRO A 83 -4.85 -0.97 -9.50
C PRO A 83 -3.78 -1.86 -8.87
N LEU A 84 -4.18 -3.09 -8.55
CA LEU A 84 -3.34 -4.11 -7.94
C LEU A 84 -3.03 -5.20 -8.96
N ILE A 85 -1.78 -5.63 -8.99
CA ILE A 85 -1.34 -6.77 -9.79
C ILE A 85 -1.52 -8.04 -8.95
N SER A 86 -2.15 -9.06 -9.54
CA SER A 86 -2.25 -10.40 -8.94
C SER A 86 -1.31 -11.33 -9.68
N TYR A 87 -0.14 -11.60 -9.10
CA TYR A 87 0.85 -12.51 -9.66
C TYR A 87 0.71 -13.93 -9.11
N ASP A 88 0.64 -14.93 -9.98
CA ASP A 88 0.40 -16.33 -9.61
C ASP A 88 1.70 -17.14 -9.36
N GLY A 89 2.87 -16.54 -9.61
CA GLY A 89 4.18 -17.19 -9.50
C GLY A 89 4.67 -17.84 -10.81
N SER A 90 3.93 -17.71 -11.90
CA SER A 90 4.29 -18.21 -13.23
C SER A 90 4.62 -17.05 -14.16
N SER A 91 5.80 -17.07 -14.79
CA SER A 91 6.20 -16.07 -15.80
C SER A 91 5.43 -16.19 -17.13
N ALA A 92 4.42 -17.07 -17.21
CA ALA A 92 3.66 -17.33 -18.43
C ALA A 92 2.60 -16.25 -18.71
N GLU A 93 2.16 -15.52 -17.68
CA GLU A 93 1.26 -14.38 -17.80
C GLU A 93 1.99 -13.17 -17.25
N ALA A 94 2.57 -12.38 -18.16
CA ALA A 94 3.24 -11.15 -17.77
C ALA A 94 2.19 -10.18 -17.21
N ALA A 95 2.53 -9.54 -16.10
CA ALA A 95 1.63 -8.58 -15.46
C ALA A 95 1.90 -7.19 -15.99
N ASN A 96 0.85 -6.46 -16.33
CA ASN A 96 1.00 -5.14 -16.92
C ASN A 96 1.04 -4.08 -15.81
N VAL A 97 1.68 -2.96 -16.11
CA VAL A 97 1.66 -1.72 -15.35
C VAL A 97 1.15 -0.65 -16.29
N VAL A 98 0.16 0.11 -15.85
CA VAL A 98 -0.52 1.11 -16.67
C VAL A 98 -0.41 2.49 -16.05
N PHE A 99 -0.10 3.50 -16.86
CA PHE A 99 0.00 4.90 -16.42
C PHE A 99 -0.25 5.89 -17.55
N GLU A 100 -0.57 7.13 -17.21
CA GLU A 100 -0.64 8.24 -18.17
C GLU A 100 0.50 9.23 -17.91
N ALA A 101 1.20 9.63 -18.98
CA ALA A 101 2.22 10.68 -18.93
C ALA A 101 1.71 11.94 -19.68
N PRO A 102 1.72 13.12 -19.04
CA PRO A 102 1.23 14.34 -19.67
C PRO A 102 2.16 14.89 -20.76
N GLU A 103 3.41 14.44 -20.81
CA GLU A 103 4.43 14.82 -21.80
C GLU A 103 5.49 13.71 -21.92
N LYS A 104 6.25 13.70 -23.02
CA LYS A 104 7.37 12.74 -23.20
C LYS A 104 8.50 13.05 -22.21
N THR A 105 8.77 12.12 -21.31
CA THR A 105 9.74 12.26 -20.22
C THR A 105 10.30 10.89 -19.81
N ASP A 106 11.47 10.89 -19.16
CA ASP A 106 12.00 9.69 -18.55
C ASP A 106 11.10 9.27 -17.38
N VAL A 107 10.71 8.00 -17.38
CA VAL A 107 9.76 7.46 -16.40
C VAL A 107 10.44 6.34 -15.60
N THR A 108 10.19 6.34 -14.30
CA THR A 108 10.56 5.24 -13.41
C THR A 108 9.31 4.60 -12.84
N VAL A 109 9.09 3.33 -13.19
CA VAL A 109 8.10 2.45 -12.57
C VAL A 109 8.75 1.71 -11.41
N ARG A 110 8.13 1.72 -10.24
CA ARG A 110 8.55 0.93 -9.07
C ARG A 110 7.42 0.01 -8.66
N LEU A 111 7.74 -1.26 -8.47
CA LEU A 111 6.80 -2.27 -7.98
C LEU A 111 7.10 -2.61 -6.53
N PHE A 112 6.06 -2.84 -5.75
CA PHE A 112 6.13 -3.13 -4.32
C PHE A 112 5.32 -4.37 -3.98
N ASP A 113 5.82 -5.16 -3.03
CA ASP A 113 5.08 -6.28 -2.46
C ASP A 113 4.01 -5.82 -1.45
N ALA A 114 3.28 -6.78 -0.89
CA ALA A 114 2.22 -6.52 0.10
C ALA A 114 2.73 -5.89 1.42
N SER A 115 4.03 -5.94 1.70
CA SER A 115 4.66 -5.27 2.85
C SER A 115 5.08 -3.82 2.55
N GLY A 116 4.99 -3.39 1.28
CA GLY A 116 5.45 -2.10 0.80
C GLY A 116 6.96 -2.07 0.49
N GLN A 117 7.62 -3.23 0.44
CA GLN A 117 9.02 -3.32 0.03
C GLN A 117 9.11 -3.20 -1.49
N GLU A 118 9.99 -2.32 -1.98
CA GLU A 118 10.28 -2.21 -3.41
C GLU A 118 11.01 -3.48 -3.88
N ILE A 119 10.45 -4.14 -4.89
CA ILE A 119 10.97 -5.39 -5.47
C ILE A 119 11.60 -5.19 -6.85
N LYS A 120 11.10 -4.22 -7.62
CA LYS A 120 11.53 -3.97 -9.00
C LYS A 120 11.47 -2.48 -9.32
N SER A 121 12.46 -1.99 -10.05
CA SER A 121 12.47 -0.67 -10.67
C SER A 121 12.75 -0.80 -12.17
N ILE A 122 11.85 -0.26 -12.99
CA ILE A 122 11.93 -0.26 -14.45
C ILE A 122 12.06 1.20 -14.90
N LYS A 123 13.08 1.49 -15.69
CA LYS A 123 13.31 2.82 -16.26
C LYS A 123 12.96 2.81 -17.75
N LEU A 124 12.13 3.75 -18.15
CA LEU A 124 11.77 4.00 -19.54
C LEU A 124 12.40 5.33 -19.96
N ALA A 125 13.00 5.36 -21.14
CA ALA A 125 13.46 6.60 -21.74
C ALA A 125 12.26 7.38 -22.31
N ALA A 126 12.36 8.71 -22.37
CA ALA A 126 11.31 9.56 -22.93
C ALA A 126 10.84 9.18 -24.35
N GLU A 127 11.68 8.52 -25.14
CA GLU A 127 11.34 8.04 -26.48
C GLU A 127 10.38 6.83 -26.47
N ASP A 128 10.42 6.02 -25.42
CA ASP A 128 9.56 4.84 -25.20
C ASP A 128 8.26 5.18 -24.47
N VAL A 129 8.05 6.45 -24.11
CA VAL A 129 6.86 6.94 -23.42
C VAL A 129 6.02 7.75 -24.39
N ASP A 130 4.73 7.45 -24.46
CA ASP A 130 3.75 8.19 -25.21
C ASP A 130 3.07 9.27 -24.36
N GLU A 131 2.95 10.46 -24.92
CA GLU A 131 2.33 11.63 -24.29
C GLU A 131 0.81 11.62 -24.46
N GLY A 132 0.09 11.99 -23.40
CA GLY A 132 -1.36 12.26 -23.42
C GLY A 132 -2.22 11.03 -23.68
N GLN A 133 -1.65 9.84 -23.52
CA GLN A 133 -2.34 8.56 -23.64
C GLN A 133 -1.82 7.56 -22.62
N GLU A 134 -2.55 6.46 -22.50
CA GLU A 134 -2.20 5.34 -21.64
C GLU A 134 -0.93 4.63 -22.16
N ASN A 135 0.01 4.41 -21.25
CA ASN A 135 1.25 3.67 -21.47
C ASN A 135 1.18 2.34 -20.71
N GLU A 136 1.79 1.30 -21.29
CA GLU A 136 1.80 -0.05 -20.71
C GLU A 136 3.24 -0.57 -20.59
N VAL A 137 3.58 -1.11 -19.43
CA VAL A 137 4.86 -1.78 -19.16
C VAL A 137 4.60 -3.18 -18.69
N VAL A 138 5.30 -4.13 -19.31
CA VAL A 138 5.19 -5.54 -18.96
C VAL A 138 6.20 -5.90 -17.88
N TRP A 139 5.71 -6.42 -16.76
CA TRP A 139 6.51 -7.02 -15.70
C TRP A 139 6.52 -8.54 -15.80
N ASP A 140 7.72 -9.12 -15.79
CA ASP A 140 7.99 -10.55 -15.99
C ASP A 140 7.89 -11.39 -14.71
N GLY A 141 7.48 -10.79 -13.59
CA GLY A 141 7.41 -11.49 -12.31
C GLY A 141 8.76 -11.64 -11.60
N THR A 142 9.77 -10.84 -11.96
CA THR A 142 11.10 -10.89 -11.33
C THR A 142 11.46 -9.63 -10.54
N ASP A 143 12.38 -9.76 -9.60
CA ASP A 143 12.98 -8.66 -8.85
C ASP A 143 14.11 -7.95 -9.64
N ASN A 144 14.73 -6.93 -9.04
CA ASN A 144 15.88 -6.22 -9.64
C ASN A 144 17.12 -7.09 -9.86
N SER A 145 17.23 -8.24 -9.19
CA SER A 145 18.31 -9.21 -9.36
C SER A 145 17.99 -10.27 -10.42
N GLY A 146 16.78 -10.26 -10.99
CA GLY A 146 16.30 -11.23 -11.96
C GLY A 146 15.76 -12.52 -11.34
N ASN A 147 15.56 -12.57 -10.02
CA ASN A 147 14.93 -13.72 -9.37
C ASN A 147 13.41 -13.60 -9.47
N THR A 148 12.72 -14.72 -9.72
CA THR A 148 11.26 -14.77 -9.62
C THR A 148 10.81 -14.42 -8.20
N VAL A 149 9.82 -13.55 -8.08
CA VAL A 149 9.24 -13.18 -6.79
C VAL A 149 8.12 -14.14 -6.39
N ASP A 150 7.72 -14.10 -5.13
CA ASP A 150 6.63 -14.94 -4.63
C ASP A 150 5.29 -14.60 -5.30
N LYS A 151 4.41 -15.59 -5.41
CA LYS A 151 3.02 -15.31 -5.80
C LYS A 151 2.37 -14.36 -4.77
N GLY A 152 1.56 -13.42 -5.23
CA GLY A 152 0.97 -12.45 -4.33
C GLY A 152 0.36 -11.24 -5.04
N LEU A 153 -0.05 -10.28 -4.21
CA LEU A 153 -0.52 -8.98 -4.67
C LEU A 153 0.63 -7.98 -4.66
N TYR A 154 0.71 -7.21 -5.73
CA TYR A 154 1.72 -6.19 -5.93
C TYR A 154 1.07 -4.86 -6.26
N THR A 155 1.69 -3.78 -5.79
CA THR A 155 1.33 -2.41 -6.16
C THR A 155 2.45 -1.81 -6.98
N TYR A 156 2.17 -0.69 -7.65
CA TYR A 156 3.19 0.06 -8.34
C TYR A 156 3.00 1.56 -8.17
N ALA A 157 4.10 2.29 -8.31
CA ALA A 157 4.12 3.74 -8.40
C ALA A 157 4.94 4.15 -9.62
N VAL A 158 4.46 5.14 -10.36
CA VAL A 158 5.13 5.66 -11.53
C VAL A 158 5.51 7.11 -11.28
N THR A 159 6.76 7.46 -11.60
CA THR A 159 7.27 8.83 -11.41
C THR A 159 8.04 9.33 -12.62
N SER A 160 7.90 10.62 -12.92
CA SER A 160 8.75 11.42 -13.82
C SER A 160 9.39 12.54 -13.02
N ASP A 161 10.72 12.69 -13.07
CA ASP A 161 11.46 13.73 -12.33
C ASP A 161 11.02 13.89 -10.85
N SER A 162 10.76 12.77 -10.18
CA SER A 162 10.24 12.67 -8.81
C SER A 162 8.77 13.08 -8.58
N SER A 163 8.05 13.49 -9.62
CA SER A 163 6.60 13.72 -9.58
C SER A 163 5.86 12.41 -9.87
N ALA A 164 4.82 12.11 -9.08
CA ALA A 164 3.96 10.96 -9.35
C ALA A 164 3.12 11.18 -10.62
N LEU A 165 3.02 10.14 -11.44
CA LEU A 165 2.14 10.10 -12.60
C LEU A 165 0.80 9.44 -12.23
N ASP A 166 -0.23 9.69 -13.04
CA ASP A 166 -1.53 9.06 -12.86
C ASP A 166 -1.43 7.58 -13.26
N VAL A 167 -1.92 6.72 -12.39
CA VAL A 167 -2.01 5.26 -12.57
C VAL A 167 -3.45 4.79 -12.50
N SER A 168 -4.41 5.71 -12.52
CA SER A 168 -5.82 5.38 -12.44
C SER A 168 -6.26 4.57 -13.66
N LEU A 169 -7.09 3.56 -13.41
CA LEU A 169 -7.55 2.64 -14.44
C LEU A 169 -9.08 2.58 -14.44
N SER A 170 -9.68 2.62 -15.63
CA SER A 170 -11.13 2.65 -15.79
C SER A 170 -11.67 1.52 -16.66
N GLU A 171 -12.13 0.44 -16.02
CA GLU A 171 -12.58 -0.78 -16.68
C GLU A 171 -13.88 -1.33 -16.08
N ASN A 172 -14.51 -2.27 -16.79
CA ASN A 172 -15.65 -3.01 -16.27
C ASN A 172 -15.19 -4.05 -15.26
N VAL A 173 -15.94 -4.22 -14.17
CA VAL A 173 -15.70 -5.33 -13.23
C VAL A 173 -16.23 -6.63 -13.84
N SER A 174 -15.34 -7.57 -14.13
CA SER A 174 -15.66 -8.85 -14.76
C SER A 174 -15.94 -9.96 -13.75
N GLU A 175 -15.29 -9.92 -12.59
CA GLU A 175 -15.36 -10.95 -11.56
C GLU A 175 -15.14 -10.34 -10.16
N ILE A 176 -15.53 -11.09 -9.13
CA ILE A 176 -15.17 -10.82 -7.74
C ILE A 176 -14.27 -11.93 -7.27
N ARG A 177 -13.04 -11.59 -6.86
CA ARG A 177 -12.05 -12.55 -6.39
C ARG A 177 -11.86 -12.41 -4.88
N VAL A 178 -11.83 -13.53 -4.16
CA VAL A 178 -11.53 -13.54 -2.71
C VAL A 178 -10.11 -14.01 -2.49
N ILE A 179 -9.27 -13.16 -1.89
CA ILE A 179 -7.88 -13.47 -1.56
C ILE A 179 -7.69 -13.21 -0.07
N ASN A 180 -7.29 -14.23 0.68
CA ASN A 180 -7.10 -14.16 2.14
C ASN A 180 -8.32 -13.60 2.92
N GLY A 181 -9.54 -13.81 2.40
CA GLY A 181 -10.78 -13.33 3.02
C GLY A 181 -11.23 -11.94 2.58
N THR A 182 -10.39 -11.20 1.86
CA THR A 182 -10.71 -9.89 1.28
C THR A 182 -11.31 -10.04 -0.12
N GLN A 183 -12.38 -9.30 -0.41
CA GLN A 183 -13.00 -9.25 -1.73
C GLN A 183 -12.32 -8.19 -2.60
N TYR A 184 -11.97 -8.58 -3.82
CA TYR A 184 -11.40 -7.71 -4.84
C TYR A 184 -12.28 -7.71 -6.08
N LEU A 185 -12.40 -6.54 -6.71
CA LEU A 185 -13.02 -6.35 -8.01
C LEU A 185 -11.98 -6.67 -9.08
N VAL A 186 -12.24 -7.66 -9.95
CA VAL A 186 -11.37 -7.97 -11.09
C VAL A 186 -11.75 -7.08 -12.25
N LEU A 187 -10.78 -6.36 -12.80
CA LEU A 187 -10.97 -5.41 -13.90
C LEU A 187 -10.78 -6.10 -15.24
N GLY A 188 -11.89 -6.20 -15.97
CA GLY A 188 -11.99 -6.48 -17.39
C GLY A 188 -10.97 -7.48 -17.94
N ASN A 189 -10.27 -7.04 -18.99
CA ASN A 189 -9.32 -7.84 -19.75
C ASN A 189 -7.90 -7.73 -19.20
N SER A 190 -7.59 -6.64 -18.48
CA SER A 190 -6.27 -6.42 -17.90
C SER A 190 -5.99 -7.33 -16.71
N GLY A 191 -7.04 -7.81 -16.03
CA GLY A 191 -6.90 -8.70 -14.88
C GLY A 191 -6.40 -8.01 -13.62
N PHE A 192 -6.26 -6.68 -13.62
CA PHE A 192 -5.97 -5.91 -12.41
C PHE A 192 -7.06 -6.11 -11.37
N LEU A 193 -6.68 -6.01 -10.11
CA LEU A 193 -7.61 -6.02 -8.99
C LEU A 193 -7.79 -4.60 -8.43
N SER A 194 -8.97 -4.33 -7.87
CA SER A 194 -9.22 -3.15 -7.06
C SER A 194 -9.88 -3.54 -5.75
N THR A 195 -9.50 -2.88 -4.65
CA THR A 195 -10.36 -2.86 -3.45
C THR A 195 -11.54 -1.92 -3.69
N ILE A 196 -12.61 -2.07 -2.91
CA ILE A 196 -13.75 -1.15 -2.97
C ILE A 196 -13.32 0.26 -2.51
N SER A 197 -12.44 0.34 -1.52
CA SER A 197 -11.89 1.61 -1.00
C SER A 197 -11.09 2.43 -2.03
N ALA A 198 -10.52 1.77 -3.05
CA ALA A 198 -9.76 2.43 -4.11
C ALA A 198 -10.64 2.90 -5.28
N VAL A 199 -11.94 2.57 -5.28
CA VAL A 199 -12.86 2.99 -6.34
C VAL A 199 -13.15 4.49 -6.21
N THR A 200 -12.82 5.26 -7.24
CA THR A 200 -13.00 6.71 -7.30
C THR A 200 -14.23 7.13 -8.10
N ASN A 201 -14.68 6.29 -9.03
CA ASN A 201 -15.88 6.53 -9.83
C ASN A 201 -16.59 5.21 -10.15
N VAL A 202 -17.92 5.29 -10.29
CA VAL A 202 -18.75 4.18 -10.77
C VAL A 202 -19.72 4.74 -11.79
N GLN A 203 -19.70 4.22 -13.01
CA GLN A 203 -20.68 4.55 -14.03
C GLN A 203 -21.86 3.57 -13.96
N GLU A 204 -23.07 4.09 -14.08
CA GLU A 204 -24.28 3.28 -14.23
C GLU A 204 -24.38 2.72 -15.66
N ILE A 205 -25.01 1.55 -15.78
CA ILE A 205 -25.29 0.87 -17.05
C ILE A 205 -26.45 1.55 -17.77
#